data_AF-A0A412FGH7-F1
#
_entry.id   AF-A0A412FGH7-F1
#
_cell.length_a   1.000
_cell.length_b   1.000
_cell.length_c   1.000
_cell.angle_alpha   90.00
_cell.angle_beta   90.00
_cell.angle_gamma   90.00
#
_symmetry.space_group_name_H-M   'P 1'
#
loop_
_entity.id
_entity.type
_entity.pdbx_description
1 polymer ?
#
loop_
_entity_poly.entity_id
_entity_poly.type
_entity_poly.pdbx_seq_one_letter_code
_entity_poly.pdbx_strand_id
1 'polypeptide(L)'
;MNSQEVMNPKSEILPDEKRFNDRDRLNDLLISIKHITYMYSLACQEASNNELYTKLFSLFQESSQLQRKNYDLMFEKGWYKLEKEQAQKINTKHQTFKSEESQLS
;
A
#
# COMPACT_ATOMS: atom_id res chain seq x y z
N MET A 1 -21.20 -13.76 -0.08
CA MET A 1 -19.98 -12.94 -0.06
C MET A 1 -18.89 -13.76 0.62
N ASN A 2 -17.75 -13.94 -0.04
CA ASN A 2 -16.62 -14.69 0.53
C ASN A 2 -16.07 -13.90 1.74
N SER A 3 -16.10 -14.45 2.95
CA SER A 3 -15.87 -13.68 4.20
C SER A 3 -14.44 -13.15 4.40
N GLN A 4 -13.54 -13.51 3.48
CA GLN A 4 -12.11 -13.22 3.48
C GLN A 4 -11.74 -11.94 2.72
N GLU A 5 -12.66 -11.30 2.00
CA GLU A 5 -12.34 -10.13 1.19
C GLU A 5 -12.78 -8.83 1.89
N VAL A 6 -11.95 -7.80 1.80
CA VAL A 6 -12.26 -6.44 2.25
C VAL A 6 -12.19 -5.53 1.03
N MET A 7 -13.37 -5.10 0.57
CA MET A 7 -13.56 -4.14 -0.52
C MET A 7 -14.91 -3.45 -0.38
N ASN A 8 -15.04 -2.24 -0.91
CA ASN A 8 -16.35 -1.59 -1.03
C ASN A 8 -17.13 -2.16 -2.23
N PRO A 9 -18.47 -1.97 -2.26
CA PRO A 9 -19.27 -2.29 -3.45
C PRO A 9 -18.71 -1.60 -4.70
N LYS A 10 -18.64 -2.32 -5.82
CA LYS A 10 -18.17 -1.75 -7.10
C LYS A 10 -19.12 -0.65 -7.55
N SER A 11 -18.59 0.57 -7.73
CA SER A 11 -19.43 1.75 -7.98
C SER A 11 -19.93 1.88 -9.43
N GLU A 12 -19.21 1.31 -10.42
CA GLU A 12 -19.46 1.57 -11.85
C GLU A 12 -19.17 0.34 -12.75
N ILE A 13 -19.94 0.21 -13.84
CA ILE A 13 -19.60 -0.66 -14.98
C ILE A 13 -18.58 0.10 -15.83
N LEU A 14 -17.34 -0.38 -15.87
CA LEU A 14 -16.30 0.24 -16.69
C LEU A 14 -16.53 -0.07 -18.17
N PRO A 15 -16.28 0.90 -19.08
CA PRO A 15 -16.33 0.64 -20.51
C PRO A 15 -15.29 -0.43 -20.88
N ASP A 16 -15.71 -1.38 -21.73
CA ASP A 16 -14.97 -2.50 -22.33
C ASP A 16 -13.60 -2.82 -21.72
N GLU A 17 -13.49 -3.95 -21.01
CA GLU A 17 -12.26 -4.46 -20.35
C GLU A 17 -11.06 -4.59 -21.31
N LYS A 18 -11.27 -4.54 -22.62
CA LYS A 18 -10.22 -4.55 -23.65
C LYS A 18 -9.51 -3.21 -23.86
N ARG A 19 -9.99 -2.12 -23.26
CA ARG A 19 -9.35 -0.80 -23.34
C ARG A 19 -8.80 -0.42 -21.97
N PHE A 20 -7.64 0.24 -21.97
CA PHE A 20 -7.05 0.84 -20.77
C PHE A 20 -8.05 1.84 -20.17
N ASN A 21 -8.78 1.39 -19.16
CA ASN A 21 -9.87 2.13 -18.54
C ASN A 21 -9.38 2.86 -17.29
N ASP A 22 -10.28 3.55 -16.58
CA ASP A 22 -9.88 4.37 -15.45
C ASP A 22 -9.36 3.56 -14.27
N ARG A 23 -9.83 2.32 -14.08
CA ARG A 23 -9.26 1.41 -13.09
C ARG A 23 -7.82 1.04 -13.45
N ASP A 24 -7.54 0.76 -14.73
CA ASP A 24 -6.19 0.43 -15.17
C ASP A 24 -5.25 1.65 -15.03
N ARG A 25 -5.72 2.85 -15.37
CA ARG A 25 -4.99 4.11 -15.14
C ARG A 25 -4.64 4.33 -13.66
N LEU A 26 -5.62 4.17 -12.77
CA LEU A 26 -5.38 4.35 -11.33
C LEU A 26 -4.45 3.27 -10.76
N ASN A 27 -4.55 2.02 -11.25
CA ASN A 27 -3.62 0.95 -10.89
C ASN A 27 -2.19 1.25 -11.32
N ASP A 28 -1.99 1.66 -12.58
CA ASP A 28 -0.67 2.03 -13.12
C ASP A 28 -0.07 3.21 -12.33
N LEU A 29 -0.89 4.23 -12.06
CA LEU A 29 -0.52 5.35 -11.20
C LEU A 29 -0.15 4.88 -9.79
N LEU A 30 -0.92 3.94 -9.21
CA LEU A 30 -0.68 3.46 -7.85
C LEU A 30 0.65 2.70 -7.76
N ILE A 31 0.97 1.87 -8.76
CA ILE A 31 2.25 1.15 -8.83
C ILE A 31 3.40 2.15 -8.95
N SER A 32 3.27 3.12 -9.85
CA SER A 32 4.29 4.16 -10.07
C SER A 32 4.55 4.99 -8.82
N ILE A 33 3.48 5.43 -8.13
CA ILE A 33 3.63 6.21 -6.90
C ILE A 33 4.19 5.36 -5.75
N LYS A 34 3.81 4.08 -5.63
CA LYS A 34 4.43 3.15 -4.65
C LYS A 34 5.94 3.06 -4.84
N HIS A 35 6.36 2.90 -6.09
CA HIS A 35 7.77 2.81 -6.42
C HIS A 35 8.54 4.10 -6.07
N ILE A 36 8.04 5.28 -6.49
CA ILE A 36 8.74 6.54 -6.19
C ILE A 36 8.74 6.88 -4.70
N THR A 37 7.66 6.57 -3.98
CA THR A 37 7.57 6.76 -2.52
C THR A 37 8.63 5.91 -1.80
N TYR A 38 8.78 4.66 -2.20
CA TYR A 38 9.82 3.78 -1.67
C TYR A 38 11.23 4.32 -1.98
N MET A 39 11.49 4.74 -3.22
CA MET A 39 12.78 5.32 -3.61
C MET A 39 13.12 6.58 -2.80
N TYR A 40 12.17 7.48 -2.56
CA TYR A 40 12.40 8.65 -1.71
C TYR A 40 12.67 8.27 -0.25
N SER A 41 12.01 7.23 0.27
CA SER A 41 12.28 6.77 1.64
C SER A 41 13.73 6.28 1.80
N LEU A 42 14.24 5.52 0.83
CA LEU A 42 15.62 5.03 0.82
C LEU A 42 16.60 6.19 0.66
N ALA A 43 16.40 7.05 -0.35
CA ALA A 43 17.26 8.19 -0.60
C ALA A 43 17.31 9.17 0.59
N CYS A 44 16.19 9.34 1.30
CA CYS A 44 16.12 10.15 2.50
C CYS A 44 17.01 9.59 3.61
N GLN A 45 17.01 8.28 3.81
CA GLN A 45 17.84 7.63 4.84
C GLN A 45 19.35 7.67 4.52
N GLU A 46 19.70 7.75 3.23
CA GLU A 46 21.08 7.76 2.73
C GLU A 46 21.59 9.17 2.39
N ALA A 47 20.84 10.22 2.73
CA ALA A 47 21.21 11.60 2.41
C ALA A 47 22.52 12.03 3.10
N SER A 48 23.42 12.67 2.34
CA SER A 48 24.75 13.07 2.83
C SER A 48 24.76 14.24 3.81
N ASN A 49 23.66 15.00 3.90
CA ASN A 49 23.52 16.15 4.77
C ASN A 49 22.05 16.45 5.09
N ASN A 50 21.82 17.29 6.11
CA ASN A 50 20.50 17.61 6.62
C ASN A 50 19.62 18.41 5.64
N GLU A 51 20.20 19.25 4.79
CA GLU A 51 19.43 20.02 3.81
C GLU A 51 18.85 19.09 2.74
N LEU A 52 19.69 18.19 2.20
CA LEU A 52 19.28 17.17 1.25
C LEU A 52 18.26 16.20 1.88
N TYR A 53 18.51 15.75 3.11
CA TYR A 53 17.56 14.94 3.89
C TYR A 53 16.19 15.60 3.96
N THR A 54 16.14 16.88 4.37
CA THR A 54 14.89 17.62 4.56
C THR A 54 14.11 17.73 3.25
N LYS A 55 14.81 18.00 2.14
CA LYS A 55 14.19 18.07 0.82
C LYS A 55 13.63 16.73 0.35
N LEU A 56 14.40 15.66 0.50
CA LEU A 56 13.95 14.30 0.14
C LEU A 56 12.78 13.84 1.03
N PHE A 57 12.80 14.20 2.30
CA PHE A 57 11.72 13.91 3.23
C PHE A 57 10.42 14.60 2.84
N SER A 58 10.46 15.86 2.40
CA SER A 58 9.27 16.56 1.86
C SER A 58 8.69 15.81 0.66
N LEU A 59 9.54 15.40 -0.29
CA LEU A 59 9.11 14.65 -1.48
C LEU A 59 8.53 13.27 -1.13
N PHE A 60 9.13 12.59 -0.15
CA PHE A 60 8.59 11.36 0.41
C PHE A 60 7.19 11.59 1.02
N GLN A 61 7.01 12.65 1.81
CA GLN A 61 5.71 12.96 2.43
C GLN A 61 4.64 13.25 1.38
N GLU A 62 4.96 14.06 0.36
CA GLU A 62 4.04 14.37 -0.74
C GLU A 62 3.65 13.11 -1.52
N SER A 63 4.62 12.29 -1.94
CA SER A 63 4.38 11.05 -2.67
C SER A 63 3.56 10.03 -1.84
N SER A 64 3.85 9.92 -0.55
CA SER A 64 3.08 9.08 0.39
C SER A 64 1.61 9.53 0.50
N GLN A 65 1.36 10.84 0.59
CA GLN A 65 -0.01 11.38 0.61
C GLN A 65 -0.74 11.13 -0.71
N LEU A 66 -0.06 11.29 -1.86
CA LEU A 66 -0.64 11.00 -3.17
C LEU A 66 -0.96 9.51 -3.33
N GLN A 67 -0.07 8.63 -2.88
CA GLN A 67 -0.32 7.18 -2.86
C GLN A 67 -1.58 6.86 -2.07
N ARG A 68 -1.72 7.47 -0.88
CA ARG A 68 -2.85 7.25 0.01
C ARG A 68 -4.16 7.70 -0.62
N LYS A 69 -4.19 8.90 -1.21
CA LYS A 69 -5.38 9.42 -1.94
C LYS A 69 -5.77 8.52 -3.12
N ASN A 70 -4.80 8.04 -3.90
CA ASN A 70 -5.08 7.13 -5.01
C ASN A 70 -5.65 5.79 -4.49
N TYR A 71 -5.04 5.20 -3.45
CA TYR A 71 -5.56 4.00 -2.81
C TYR A 71 -6.98 4.18 -2.29
N ASP A 72 -7.26 5.26 -1.56
CA ASP A 72 -8.58 5.55 -0.99
C ASP A 72 -9.63 5.67 -2.10
N LEU A 73 -9.34 6.40 -3.18
CA LEU A 73 -10.23 6.52 -4.34
C LEU A 73 -10.53 5.15 -4.99
N MET A 74 -9.49 4.32 -5.19
CA MET A 74 -9.67 2.99 -5.73
C MET A 74 -10.47 2.08 -4.78
N PHE A 75 -10.29 2.24 -3.47
CA PHE A 75 -11.02 1.49 -2.47
C PHE A 75 -12.49 1.92 -2.40
N GLU A 76 -12.77 3.23 -2.40
CA GLU A 76 -14.11 3.83 -2.48
C GLU A 76 -14.91 3.32 -3.70
N LYS A 77 -14.26 3.23 -4.86
CA LYS A 77 -14.88 2.70 -6.08
C LYS A 77 -15.03 1.17 -6.12
N GLY A 78 -14.54 0.45 -5.10
CA GLY A 78 -14.55 -1.01 -5.05
C GLY A 78 -13.59 -1.64 -6.09
N TRP A 79 -12.58 -0.90 -6.53
CA TRP A 79 -11.60 -1.33 -7.53
C TRP A 79 -10.34 -1.95 -6.92
N TYR A 80 -10.14 -1.75 -5.62
CA TYR A 80 -9.07 -2.37 -4.83
C TYR A 80 -9.66 -3.38 -3.84
N LYS A 81 -9.09 -4.59 -3.83
CA LYS A 81 -9.49 -5.68 -2.94
C LYS A 81 -8.33 -6.03 -2.03
N LEU A 82 -8.61 -6.13 -0.73
CA LEU A 82 -7.72 -6.71 0.26
C LEU A 82 -8.22 -8.10 0.64
N GLU A 83 -7.28 -9.00 0.93
CA GLU A 83 -7.57 -10.33 1.45
C GLU A 83 -7.18 -10.36 2.92
N LYS A 84 -8.11 -10.79 3.77
CA LYS A 84 -7.85 -11.04 5.18
C LYS A 84 -6.89 -12.21 5.28
N GLU A 85 -5.89 -12.08 6.13
CA GLU A 85 -5.04 -13.21 6.45
C GLU A 85 -5.79 -14.21 7.34
N GLN A 86 -5.44 -15.48 7.19
CA GLN A 86 -6.02 -16.59 7.93
C GLN A 86 -5.69 -16.47 9.42
N ALA A 87 -6.72 -16.48 10.27
CA ALA A 87 -6.57 -16.40 11.73
C ALA A 87 -5.57 -17.43 12.30
N GLN A 88 -5.54 -18.64 11.71
CA GLN A 88 -4.59 -19.67 12.11
C GLN A 88 -3.12 -19.23 11.90
N LYS A 89 -2.80 -18.62 10.75
CA LYS A 89 -1.44 -18.13 10.48
C LYS A 89 -1.05 -17.00 11.43
N ILE A 90 -1.98 -16.11 11.75
CA ILE A 90 -1.78 -15.04 12.73
C ILE A 90 -1.43 -15.65 14.10
N ASN A 91 -2.22 -16.62 14.56
CA ASN A 91 -1.99 -17.31 15.84
C ASN A 91 -0.65 -18.03 15.87
N THR A 92 -0.28 -18.75 14.80
CA THR A 92 1.02 -19.41 14.69
C THR A 92 2.16 -18.40 14.82
N LYS A 93 2.14 -17.30 14.06
CA LYS A 93 3.20 -16.28 14.12
C LYS A 93 3.30 -15.63 15.50
N HIS A 94 2.17 -15.32 16.12
CA HIS A 94 2.15 -14.77 17.47
C HIS A 94 2.74 -15.74 18.51
N GLN A 95 2.44 -17.04 18.42
CA GLN A 95 3.05 -18.06 19.28
C GLN A 95 4.57 -18.18 19.04
N THR A 96 5.02 -18.16 17.78
CA THR A 96 6.45 -18.14 17.43
C THR A 96 7.15 -16.96 18.10
N PHE A 97 6.64 -15.74 17.95
CA PHE A 97 7.26 -14.56 18.55
C PHE A 97 7.28 -14.59 20.08
N LYS A 98 6.23 -15.09 20.73
CA LYS A 98 6.24 -15.30 22.20
C LYS A 98 7.32 -16.27 22.66
N SER A 99 7.55 -17.34 21.88
CA SER A 99 8.61 -18.30 22.16
C SER A 99 10.00 -17.67 21.98
N GLU A 100 10.20 -16.89 20.92
CA GLU A 100 11.45 -16.18 20.66
C GLU A 100 11.74 -15.13 21.75
N GLU A 101 10.73 -14.37 22.18
CA GLU A 101 10.83 -13.39 23.27
C GLU A 101 11.29 -14.05 24.59
N SER A 102 10.73 -15.22 24.91
CA SER A 102 11.12 -15.97 26.13
C SER A 102 12.54 -16.52 26.09
N GLN A 103 13.19 -16.55 24.93
CA GLN A 103 14.59 -16.98 24.76
C GLN A 103 15.58 -15.81 24.81
N LEU A 104 15.07 -14.57 24.75
CA LEU A 104 15.87 -13.34 24.89
C LEU A 104 16.00 -12.89 26.35
N SER A 105 15.18 -13.43 27.24
CA SER A 105 15.27 -13.27 28.70
C SER A 105 16.16 -14.31 29.34
#